data_AF-A0A850QYG1-F1
#
_entry.id   AF-A0A850QYG1-F1
#
_cell.length_a   1.000
_cell.length_b   1.000
_cell.length_c   1.000
_cell.angle_alpha   90.00
_cell.angle_beta   90.00
_cell.angle_gamma   90.00
#
_symmetry.space_group_name_H-M   'P 1'
#
loop_
_entity.id
_entity.type
_entity.pdbx_description
1 polymer ?
#
loop_
_entity_poly.entity_id
_entity_poly.type
_entity_poly.pdbx_seq_one_letter_code
_entity_poly.pdbx_strand_id
1 'polypeptide(L)'
;MFDIYSVGDIAYLKVVMLGLSHMYDTNMPYTLGKIGLMISLLFIFAKSIWAPGKIEFKEFFMSLFFIYFLFCHTVTVNLFSSNQSDVTPIPNIPIGLALSASLTTRMGYELATTLRDFYQTAVLPGEYTSSSITAMLDDDPNSKRYSIVGNGLAPLIALVKMNLDGDPSAESPYYKASSPHESPASRPDLQTSLTNYLKDCVTKDAYNGGRVQEANLTQARISNDAWKHLKVSYNGWTTSVNLVHGQGFKIVGCGEAYNLLTSTMKDTFDDPTKDYIESKSLQIDPNKADLQKATKMLTEDNVEVWKIKQNQMLKYMVGQAQIKSTYVSLPDRLAKQAEFNAMYNRKMSSGVQFSLWSEMAIPLMTYLEALIYLLGPIMPFAAAFGSKGIGMLGKYLLLL
;
A
#
# COMPACT_ATOMS: atom_id res chain seq x y z
N MET A 1 21.53 26.38 -2.12
CA MET A 1 21.78 24.95 -1.82
C MET A 1 20.77 24.16 -2.64
N PHE A 2 21.22 23.11 -3.34
CA PHE A 2 20.36 22.29 -4.19
C PHE A 2 20.18 20.93 -3.53
N ASP A 3 18.94 20.59 -3.23
CA ASP A 3 18.58 19.40 -2.47
C ASP A 3 17.73 18.49 -3.37
N ILE A 4 18.19 17.26 -3.59
CA ILE A 4 17.48 16.25 -4.37
C ILE A 4 16.95 15.20 -3.41
N TYR A 5 15.64 14.98 -3.43
CA TYR A 5 14.98 13.92 -2.68
C TYR A 5 14.78 12.70 -3.58
N SER A 6 15.34 11.55 -3.22
CA SER A 6 15.01 10.30 -3.90
C SER A 6 14.11 9.43 -3.04
N VAL A 7 13.03 8.95 -3.65
CA VAL A 7 12.10 7.98 -3.05
C VAL A 7 12.68 6.55 -3.12
N GLY A 8 13.73 6.39 -3.92
CA GLY A 8 14.27 5.13 -4.41
C GLY A 8 15.52 4.59 -3.72
N ASP A 9 16.25 3.73 -4.44
CA ASP A 9 17.58 3.25 -4.04
C ASP A 9 18.63 4.37 -4.21
N ILE A 10 18.99 4.99 -3.09
CA ILE A 10 19.97 6.08 -3.04
C ILE A 10 21.37 5.65 -3.47
N ALA A 11 21.75 4.38 -3.28
CA ALA A 11 23.07 3.89 -3.66
C ALA A 11 23.23 3.86 -5.17
N TYR A 12 22.20 3.37 -5.88
CA TYR A 12 22.16 3.41 -7.34
C TYR A 12 22.20 4.85 -7.88
N LEU A 13 21.37 5.73 -7.32
CA LEU A 13 21.28 7.11 -7.77
C LEU A 13 22.59 7.89 -7.53
N LYS A 14 23.28 7.61 -6.41
CA LYS A 14 24.62 8.13 -6.11
C LYS A 14 25.65 7.72 -7.16
N VAL A 15 25.65 6.46 -7.60
CA VAL A 15 26.57 6.00 -8.66
C VAL A 15 26.30 6.73 -9.97
N VAL A 16 25.03 6.92 -10.34
CA VAL A 16 24.66 7.64 -11.57
C VAL A 16 25.07 9.11 -11.50
N MET A 17 24.76 9.79 -10.40
CA MET A 17 25.13 11.19 -10.18
C MET A 17 26.64 11.40 -10.11
N LEU A 18 27.38 10.45 -9.52
CA LEU A 18 28.83 10.48 -9.53
C LEU A 18 29.37 10.27 -10.96
N GLY A 19 28.78 9.37 -11.74
CA GLY A 19 29.12 9.24 -13.17
C GLY A 19 28.90 10.54 -13.94
N LEU A 20 27.79 11.23 -13.65
CA LEU A 20 27.47 12.52 -14.23
C LEU A 20 28.48 13.60 -13.83
N SER A 21 28.84 13.68 -12.54
CA SER A 21 29.82 14.66 -12.05
C SER A 21 31.16 14.51 -12.77
N HIS A 22 31.65 13.27 -12.93
CA HIS A 22 32.89 12.99 -13.65
C HIS A 22 32.80 13.43 -15.11
N MET A 23 31.63 13.27 -15.73
CA MET A 23 31.44 13.65 -17.13
C MET A 23 31.39 15.18 -17.30
N TYR A 24 30.86 15.93 -16.32
CA TYR A 24 30.91 17.41 -16.32
C TYR A 24 32.26 17.98 -15.87
N ASP A 25 33.08 17.20 -15.16
CA ASP A 25 34.49 17.54 -14.92
C ASP A 25 35.33 17.45 -16.20
N THR A 26 34.91 16.66 -17.17
CA THR A 26 35.50 16.70 -18.51
C THR A 26 34.98 17.91 -19.30
N ASN A 27 35.75 18.37 -20.29
CA ASN A 27 35.32 19.45 -21.20
C ASN A 27 34.20 19.03 -22.19
N MET A 28 33.59 17.85 -22.02
CA MET A 28 32.57 17.28 -22.89
C MET A 28 31.29 18.14 -23.06
N PRO A 29 30.63 18.63 -21.99
CA PRO A 29 29.42 19.45 -22.13
C PRO A 29 29.69 20.77 -22.86
N TYR A 30 30.86 21.38 -22.64
CA TYR A 30 31.30 22.55 -23.39
C TYR A 30 31.50 22.24 -24.87
N THR A 31 32.04 21.07 -25.18
CA THR A 31 32.26 20.61 -26.56
C THR A 31 30.92 20.37 -27.27
N LEU A 32 29.98 19.70 -26.62
CA LEU A 32 28.63 19.47 -27.12
C LEU A 32 27.85 20.77 -27.33
N GLY A 33 27.92 21.70 -26.37
CA GLY A 33 27.33 23.03 -26.49
C GLY A 33 27.92 23.82 -27.65
N LYS A 34 29.24 23.81 -27.83
CA LYS A 34 29.92 24.45 -28.98
C LYS A 34 29.49 23.87 -30.33
N ILE A 35 29.46 22.55 -30.45
CA ILE A 35 29.02 21.86 -31.68
C ILE A 35 27.58 22.25 -31.98
N GLY A 36 26.69 22.20 -30.98
CA GLY A 36 25.30 22.60 -31.12
C GLY A 36 25.18 24.06 -31.58
N LEU A 37 25.91 24.99 -30.95
CA LEU A 37 25.87 26.41 -31.30
C LEU A 37 26.38 26.67 -32.72
N MET A 38 27.43 25.97 -33.17
CA MET A 38 27.89 26.06 -34.56
C MET A 38 26.84 25.57 -35.56
N ILE A 39 26.17 24.46 -35.25
CA ILE A 39 25.07 23.95 -36.08
C ILE A 39 23.92 24.95 -36.11
N SER A 40 23.58 25.56 -34.96
CA SER A 40 22.55 26.59 -34.89
C SER A 40 22.87 27.80 -35.77
N LEU A 41 24.12 28.25 -35.77
CA LEU A 41 24.58 29.36 -36.61
C LEU A 41 24.41 29.00 -38.10
N LEU A 42 24.78 27.77 -38.48
CA LEU A 42 24.63 27.27 -39.85
C LEU A 42 23.15 27.18 -40.26
N PHE A 43 22.26 26.75 -39.37
CA PHE A 43 20.82 26.74 -39.61
C PHE A 43 20.25 28.15 -39.83
N ILE A 44 20.74 29.16 -39.11
CA ILE A 44 20.31 30.55 -39.28
C ILE A 44 20.73 31.06 -40.66
N PHE A 45 21.96 30.78 -41.08
CA PHE A 45 22.41 31.12 -42.43
C PHE A 45 21.62 30.38 -43.52
N ALA A 46 21.34 29.09 -43.32
CA ALA A 46 20.52 28.31 -44.24
C ALA A 46 19.09 28.88 -44.36
N LYS A 47 18.45 29.25 -43.23
CA LYS A 47 17.14 29.92 -43.24
C LYS A 47 17.17 31.26 -43.97
N SER A 48 18.26 32.02 -43.85
CA SER A 48 18.42 33.30 -44.54
C SER A 48 18.44 33.17 -46.07
N ILE A 49 18.84 32.02 -46.61
CA ILE A 49 18.82 31.75 -48.06
C ILE A 49 17.38 31.52 -48.54
N TRP A 50 16.56 30.86 -47.73
CA TRP A 50 15.19 30.46 -48.09
C TRP A 50 14.16 31.55 -47.79
N ALA A 51 14.41 32.41 -46.81
CA ALA A 51 13.56 33.52 -46.42
C ALA A 51 14.38 34.82 -46.22
N PRO A 52 14.70 35.54 -47.32
CA PRO A 52 15.51 36.75 -47.25
C PRO A 52 14.80 37.84 -46.43
N GLY A 53 15.49 38.38 -45.41
CA GLY A 53 15.02 39.51 -44.60
C GLY A 53 14.58 39.19 -43.16
N LYS A 54 14.52 37.92 -42.76
CA LYS A 54 14.15 37.51 -41.38
C LYS A 54 15.29 36.77 -40.67
N ILE A 55 16.44 37.43 -40.51
CA ILE A 55 17.53 36.88 -39.72
C ILE A 55 17.27 37.21 -38.25
N GLU A 56 16.76 36.24 -37.50
CA GLU A 56 16.51 36.39 -36.06
C GLU A 56 17.67 35.82 -35.23
N PHE A 57 18.73 36.62 -35.03
CA PHE A 57 19.84 36.25 -34.13
C PHE A 57 19.41 36.12 -32.66
N LYS A 58 18.22 36.62 -32.30
CA LYS A 58 17.64 36.49 -30.98
C LYS A 58 17.62 35.03 -30.51
N GLU A 59 17.23 34.08 -31.37
CA GLU A 59 17.16 32.66 -31.00
C GLU A 59 18.55 32.09 -30.67
N PHE A 60 19.59 32.52 -31.38
CA PHE A 60 20.98 32.12 -31.13
C PHE A 60 21.50 32.66 -29.81
N PHE A 61 21.33 33.95 -29.54
CA PHE A 61 21.80 34.56 -28.30
C PHE A 61 21.07 34.01 -27.07
N MET A 62 19.76 33.74 -27.20
CA MET A 62 19.00 33.08 -26.13
C MET A 62 19.53 31.66 -25.85
N SER A 63 19.78 30.88 -26.89
CA SER A 63 20.36 29.54 -26.79
C SER A 63 21.74 29.55 -26.14
N LEU A 64 22.61 30.47 -26.57
CA LEU A 64 23.94 30.67 -26.00
C LEU A 64 23.86 31.05 -24.52
N PHE A 65 22.94 31.94 -24.15
CA PHE A 65 22.70 32.33 -22.77
C PHE A 65 22.28 31.13 -21.91
N PHE A 66 21.29 30.35 -22.34
CA PHE A 66 20.81 29.19 -21.60
C PHE A 66 21.88 28.10 -21.44
N ILE A 67 22.64 27.81 -22.50
CA ILE A 67 23.74 26.82 -22.45
C ILE A 67 24.82 27.28 -21.46
N TYR A 68 25.20 28.55 -21.50
CA TYR A 68 26.24 29.10 -20.65
C TYR A 68 25.85 29.10 -19.16
N PHE A 69 24.64 29.57 -18.84
CA PHE A 69 24.20 29.65 -17.44
C PHE A 69 23.83 28.29 -16.85
N LEU A 70 23.14 27.43 -17.61
CA LEU A 70 22.63 26.17 -17.06
C LEU A 70 23.63 25.03 -17.13
N PHE A 71 24.52 24.99 -18.13
CA PHE A 71 25.34 23.80 -18.37
C PHE A 71 26.86 24.01 -18.28
N CYS A 72 27.34 25.26 -18.30
CA CYS A 72 28.75 25.55 -18.08
C CYS A 72 29.09 25.79 -16.61
N HIS A 73 28.12 26.21 -15.79
CA HIS A 73 28.33 26.39 -14.36
C HIS A 73 27.89 25.15 -13.59
N THR A 74 28.76 24.65 -12.71
CA THR A 74 28.50 23.50 -11.86
C THR A 74 28.35 23.90 -10.40
N VAL A 75 27.56 23.12 -9.67
CA VAL A 75 27.21 23.29 -8.26
C VAL A 75 27.25 21.95 -7.55
N THR A 76 27.37 21.99 -6.22
CA THR A 76 27.27 20.80 -5.37
C THR A 76 25.82 20.58 -4.97
N VAL A 77 25.36 19.34 -5.06
CA VAL A 77 23.99 18.92 -4.75
C VAL A 77 23.99 17.95 -3.58
N ASN A 78 23.05 18.11 -2.66
CA ASN A 78 22.86 17.19 -1.55
C ASN A 78 21.77 16.19 -1.89
N LEU A 79 22.09 14.90 -1.74
CA LEU A 79 21.15 13.81 -1.92
C LEU A 79 20.58 13.37 -0.58
N PHE A 80 19.26 13.41 -0.48
CA PHE A 80 18.50 12.97 0.68
C PHE A 80 17.81 11.64 0.40
N SER A 81 17.95 10.69 1.32
CA SER A 81 17.14 9.47 1.35
C SER A 81 15.71 9.79 1.81
N SER A 82 14.74 8.95 1.43
CA SER A 82 13.33 9.05 1.86
C SER A 82 13.14 9.15 3.38
N ASN A 83 14.09 8.62 4.16
CA ASN A 83 14.08 8.67 5.64
C ASN A 83 14.91 9.83 6.23
N GLN A 84 15.44 10.73 5.39
CA GLN A 84 16.25 11.91 5.76
C GLN A 84 17.49 11.65 6.64
N SER A 85 17.89 10.39 6.84
CA SER A 85 18.99 10.01 7.73
C SER A 85 20.36 9.96 7.07
N ASP A 86 20.42 9.92 5.74
CA ASP A 86 21.67 9.88 4.96
C ASP A 86 21.72 11.07 4.00
N VAL A 87 22.75 11.89 4.15
CA VAL A 87 23.01 13.08 3.32
C VAL A 87 24.36 12.88 2.65
N THR A 88 24.33 12.62 1.34
CA THR A 88 25.56 12.52 0.54
C THR A 88 25.69 13.77 -0.35
N PRO A 89 26.72 14.60 -0.18
CA PRO A 89 27.02 15.68 -1.12
C PRO A 89 27.69 15.13 -2.39
N ILE A 90 27.23 15.58 -3.56
CA ILE A 90 27.82 15.25 -4.87
C ILE A 90 28.27 16.54 -5.56
N PRO A 91 29.57 16.70 -5.89
CA PRO A 91 30.09 17.90 -6.54
C PRO A 91 29.82 17.89 -8.05
N ASN A 92 30.12 19.02 -8.69
CA ASN A 92 30.27 19.16 -10.15
C ASN A 92 29.02 18.79 -11.00
N ILE A 93 27.83 19.11 -10.50
CA ILE A 93 26.56 18.95 -11.25
C ILE A 93 26.18 20.27 -11.91
N PRO A 94 25.81 20.31 -13.20
CA PRO A 94 25.42 21.55 -13.87
C PRO A 94 24.17 22.17 -13.23
N ILE A 95 24.12 23.50 -13.16
CA ILE A 95 23.01 24.26 -12.56
C ILE A 95 21.65 23.87 -13.17
N GLY A 96 21.59 23.63 -14.47
CA GLY A 96 20.37 23.24 -15.16
C GLY A 96 19.78 21.95 -14.61
N LEU A 97 20.61 20.93 -14.40
CA LEU A 97 20.17 19.66 -13.85
C LEU A 97 19.89 19.75 -12.35
N ALA A 98 20.72 20.48 -11.61
CA ALA A 98 20.54 20.69 -10.18
C ALA A 98 19.23 21.45 -9.86
N LEU A 99 18.93 22.49 -10.64
CA LEU A 99 17.70 23.28 -10.50
C LEU A 99 16.46 22.41 -10.73
N SER A 100 16.37 21.73 -11.87
CA SER A 100 15.19 20.90 -12.18
C SER A 100 15.02 19.76 -11.19
N ALA A 101 16.10 19.05 -10.88
CA ALA A 101 16.05 17.95 -9.92
C ALA A 101 15.59 18.44 -8.54
N SER A 102 16.06 19.61 -8.08
CA SER A 102 15.65 20.15 -6.79
C SER A 102 14.20 20.63 -6.75
N LEU A 103 13.71 21.22 -7.85
CA LEU A 103 12.34 21.73 -7.95
C LEU A 103 11.34 20.58 -7.95
N THR A 104 11.57 19.59 -8.80
CA THR A 104 10.57 18.55 -9.02
C THR A 104 10.63 17.45 -7.99
N THR A 105 11.80 17.10 -7.45
CA THR A 105 11.83 16.16 -6.32
C THR A 105 11.16 16.76 -5.09
N ARG A 106 11.27 18.07 -4.87
CA ARG A 106 10.55 18.75 -3.80
C ARG A 106 9.05 18.79 -4.05
N MET A 107 8.61 19.20 -5.24
CA MET A 107 7.18 19.23 -5.59
C MET A 107 6.57 17.83 -5.61
N GLY A 108 7.27 16.83 -6.14
CA GLY A 108 6.86 15.44 -6.18
C GLY A 108 6.80 14.84 -4.78
N TYR A 109 7.77 15.14 -3.92
CA TYR A 109 7.74 14.74 -2.51
C TYR A 109 6.58 15.39 -1.77
N GLU A 110 6.38 16.70 -1.89
CA GLU A 110 5.27 17.42 -1.25
C GLU A 110 3.90 16.96 -1.80
N LEU A 111 3.76 16.71 -3.10
CA LEU A 111 2.53 16.17 -3.70
C LEU A 111 2.28 14.72 -3.29
N ALA A 112 3.31 13.87 -3.30
CA ALA A 112 3.19 12.47 -2.91
C ALA A 112 2.88 12.34 -1.42
N THR A 113 3.46 13.19 -0.57
CA THR A 113 3.15 13.24 0.86
C THR A 113 1.74 13.76 1.10
N THR A 114 1.31 14.83 0.43
CA THR A 114 -0.07 15.35 0.58
C THR A 114 -1.14 14.41 0.03
N LEU A 115 -0.90 13.74 -1.11
CA LEU A 115 -1.80 12.69 -1.61
C LEU A 115 -1.81 11.49 -0.68
N ARG A 116 -0.64 11.07 -0.18
CA ARG A 116 -0.54 10.01 0.81
C ARG A 116 -1.32 10.37 2.06
N ASP A 117 -1.18 11.58 2.58
CA ASP A 117 -1.94 12.06 3.72
C ASP A 117 -3.44 12.11 3.42
N PHE A 118 -3.86 12.53 2.22
CA PHE A 118 -5.26 12.54 1.79
C PHE A 118 -5.87 11.14 1.66
N TYR A 119 -5.14 10.17 1.10
CA TYR A 119 -5.60 8.79 0.95
C TYR A 119 -5.47 7.96 2.24
N GLN A 120 -4.51 8.30 3.11
CA GLN A 120 -4.37 7.70 4.44
C GLN A 120 -5.36 8.29 5.45
N THR A 121 -5.79 9.55 5.27
CA THR A 121 -6.88 10.15 6.03
C THR A 121 -8.20 10.00 5.27
N ALA A 122 -8.83 8.84 5.40
CA ALA A 122 -10.28 8.87 5.50
C ALA A 122 -10.57 9.70 6.77
N VAL A 123 -10.76 11.02 6.60
CA VAL A 123 -10.97 11.93 7.72
C VAL A 123 -12.20 11.46 8.47
N LEU A 124 -11.96 10.83 9.61
CA LEU A 124 -12.95 10.57 10.62
C LEU A 124 -13.31 11.95 11.19
N PRO A 125 -14.60 12.30 11.29
CA PRO A 125 -14.99 13.57 11.90
C PRO A 125 -14.49 13.60 13.35
N GLY A 126 -13.39 14.33 13.60
CA GLY A 126 -12.82 14.55 14.92
C GLY A 126 -11.35 14.16 15.16
N GLU A 127 -10.54 13.76 14.17
CA GLU A 127 -9.16 13.31 14.43
C GLU A 127 -8.09 14.03 13.61
N TYR A 128 -7.09 14.60 14.31
CA TYR A 128 -6.02 15.43 13.79
C TYR A 128 -4.78 14.61 13.45
N THR A 129 -4.34 14.62 12.19
CA THR A 129 -2.99 14.19 11.80
C THR A 129 -2.09 15.40 11.58
N SER A 130 -0.78 15.21 11.70
CA SER A 130 0.27 16.24 11.74
C SER A 130 0.55 16.94 10.40
N SER A 131 -0.46 17.18 9.58
CA SER A 131 -0.35 17.96 8.34
C SER A 131 -0.50 19.46 8.63
N SER A 132 0.15 20.32 7.84
CA SER A 132 0.09 21.78 7.96
C SER A 132 -1.30 22.38 7.77
N ILE A 133 -2.27 21.60 7.25
CA ILE A 133 -3.66 22.02 7.07
C ILE A 133 -4.44 21.96 8.40
N THR A 134 -4.11 21.02 9.29
CA THR A 134 -4.77 20.86 10.59
C THR A 134 -4.28 21.89 11.63
N ALA A 135 -3.06 22.40 11.49
CA ALA A 135 -2.54 23.49 12.32
C ALA A 135 -3.27 24.83 12.12
N MET A 136 -4.03 24.98 11.03
CA MET A 136 -4.86 26.17 10.77
C MET A 136 -6.26 26.06 11.36
N LEU A 137 -6.63 24.91 11.95
CA LEU A 137 -8.00 24.60 12.37
C LEU A 137 -8.11 24.04 13.81
N ASP A 138 -7.04 24.01 14.59
CA ASP A 138 -7.07 23.49 15.96
C ASP A 138 -6.69 24.52 17.04
N ASP A 139 -7.40 24.45 18.17
CA ASP A 139 -7.44 25.46 19.24
C ASP A 139 -6.89 24.93 20.59
N ASP A 140 -6.32 23.71 20.66
CA ASP A 140 -5.75 23.15 21.91
C ASP A 140 -4.42 22.36 21.71
N PRO A 141 -3.28 22.85 22.24
CA PRO A 141 -1.96 22.27 22.02
C PRO A 141 -1.60 20.99 22.80
N ASN A 142 -2.54 20.35 23.53
CA ASN A 142 -2.21 19.28 24.48
C ASN A 142 -2.74 17.86 24.16
N SER A 143 -3.49 17.63 23.09
CA SER A 143 -3.97 16.28 22.75
C SER A 143 -2.91 15.43 22.05
N LYS A 144 -2.71 14.20 22.55
CA LYS A 144 -1.64 13.27 22.19
C LYS A 144 -1.66 12.87 20.70
N ARG A 145 -0.45 12.66 20.18
CA ARG A 145 -0.12 12.32 18.79
C ARG A 145 -0.48 10.87 18.47
N TYR A 146 -1.32 10.66 17.45
CA TYR A 146 -1.54 9.34 16.86
C TYR A 146 -1.03 9.34 15.41
N SER A 147 -0.11 8.44 15.13
CA SER A 147 0.52 8.27 13.82
C SER A 147 0.02 6.95 13.24
N ILE A 148 -0.75 7.02 12.16
CA ILE A 148 -1.04 5.83 11.36
C ILE A 148 0.28 5.40 10.71
N VAL A 149 0.82 4.26 11.14
CA VAL A 149 2.02 3.70 10.53
C VAL A 149 1.61 2.92 9.27
N GLY A 150 1.77 3.53 8.09
CA GLY A 150 1.64 2.85 6.79
C GLY A 150 0.60 3.45 5.84
N ASN A 151 0.51 2.89 4.63
CA ASN A 151 -0.22 3.43 3.48
C ASN A 151 -1.76 3.36 3.55
N GLY A 152 -2.38 3.28 4.74
CA GLY A 152 -3.84 3.12 4.91
C GLY A 152 -4.41 1.80 4.37
N LEU A 153 -3.60 1.01 3.66
CA LEU A 153 -3.96 -0.26 3.03
C LEU A 153 -3.78 -1.47 3.95
N ALA A 154 -3.03 -1.29 5.05
CA ALA A 154 -2.78 -2.34 6.04
C ALA A 154 -4.06 -3.00 6.60
N PRO A 155 -5.14 -2.27 6.96
CA PRO A 155 -6.39 -2.90 7.39
C PRO A 155 -7.05 -3.73 6.28
N LEU A 156 -6.99 -3.28 5.03
CA LEU A 156 -7.52 -4.02 3.89
C LEU A 156 -6.70 -5.30 3.61
N ILE A 157 -5.37 -5.20 3.67
CA ILE A 157 -4.46 -6.34 3.54
C ILE A 157 -4.74 -7.36 4.67
N ALA A 158 -4.95 -6.90 5.90
CA ALA A 158 -5.23 -7.78 7.02
C ALA A 158 -6.60 -8.49 6.87
N LEU A 159 -7.63 -7.80 6.39
CA LEU A 159 -8.92 -8.41 6.05
C LEU A 159 -8.80 -9.45 4.93
N VAL A 160 -7.94 -9.19 3.92
CA VAL A 160 -7.66 -10.14 2.84
C VAL A 160 -6.92 -11.37 3.38
N LYS A 161 -5.93 -11.19 4.28
CA LYS A 161 -5.22 -12.29 4.94
C LYS A 161 -6.17 -13.16 5.75
N MET A 162 -7.05 -12.59 6.56
CA MET A 162 -8.08 -13.33 7.31
C MET A 162 -9.00 -14.17 6.40
N ASN A 163 -9.28 -13.70 5.19
CA ASN A 163 -10.06 -14.45 4.18
C ASN A 163 -9.25 -15.53 3.45
N LEU A 164 -7.92 -15.56 3.62
CA LEU A 164 -6.99 -16.51 3.01
C LEU A 164 -6.58 -17.63 3.96
N ASP A 165 -6.36 -17.35 5.25
CA ASP A 165 -5.93 -18.33 6.25
C ASP A 165 -7.02 -18.69 7.27
N GLY A 166 -8.06 -17.86 7.39
CA GLY A 166 -9.08 -18.01 8.43
C GLY A 166 -8.51 -17.91 9.84
N ASP A 167 -7.32 -17.34 10.00
CA ASP A 167 -6.69 -17.12 11.29
C ASP A 167 -7.15 -15.75 11.82
N PRO A 168 -7.94 -15.72 12.91
CA PRO A 168 -8.34 -14.46 13.52
C PRO A 168 -7.16 -13.70 14.15
N SER A 169 -5.98 -14.32 14.25
CA SER A 169 -5.04 -14.07 15.33
C SER A 169 -3.56 -14.33 15.03
N ALA A 170 -3.15 -14.47 13.77
CA ALA A 170 -1.81 -14.94 13.38
C ALA A 170 -0.61 -14.22 14.06
N GLU A 171 -0.78 -13.08 14.73
CA GLU A 171 0.20 -12.52 15.67
C GLU A 171 -0.40 -11.88 16.96
N SER A 172 -1.61 -12.24 17.39
CA SER A 172 -2.20 -11.79 18.67
C SER A 172 -1.72 -12.68 19.82
N PRO A 173 -1.24 -12.13 20.95
CA PRO A 173 -0.80 -12.94 22.09
C PRO A 173 -1.95 -13.71 22.79
N TYR A 174 -3.22 -13.39 22.49
CA TYR A 174 -4.39 -13.97 23.17
C TYR A 174 -4.95 -15.24 22.51
N TYR A 175 -4.88 -15.35 21.19
CA TYR A 175 -5.26 -16.52 20.41
C TYR A 175 -4.12 -16.77 19.43
N LYS A 176 -3.53 -17.97 19.44
CA LYS A 176 -2.23 -18.36 18.83
C LYS A 176 -1.45 -17.30 18.01
N ALA A 177 -0.44 -16.72 18.67
CA ALA A 177 0.89 -16.52 18.10
C ALA A 177 1.93 -17.23 18.98
N SER A 178 2.90 -17.89 18.35
CA SER A 178 3.91 -18.74 18.97
C SER A 178 4.80 -18.00 19.99
N SER A 179 4.41 -17.98 21.26
CA SER A 179 5.41 -17.89 22.35
C SER A 179 5.99 -19.28 22.61
N PRO A 180 7.33 -19.45 22.59
CA PRO A 180 8.03 -20.75 22.66
C PRO A 180 7.96 -21.44 24.04
N HIS A 181 7.15 -20.95 24.98
CA HIS A 181 7.18 -21.37 26.39
C HIS A 181 5.87 -21.93 26.98
N GLU A 182 4.82 -22.21 26.19
CA GLU A 182 3.63 -22.90 26.72
C GLU A 182 3.22 -24.11 25.88
N SER A 183 2.70 -25.13 26.56
CA SER A 183 2.23 -26.37 25.95
C SER A 183 1.04 -26.10 25.01
N PRO A 184 1.02 -26.68 23.78
CA PRO A 184 -0.03 -26.43 22.78
C PRO A 184 -1.47 -26.74 23.21
N ALA A 185 -1.65 -27.54 24.27
CA ALA A 185 -2.94 -28.07 24.71
C ALA A 185 -3.73 -27.15 25.67
N SER A 186 -3.13 -26.10 26.21
CA SER A 186 -3.77 -25.21 27.20
C SER A 186 -4.30 -23.89 26.63
N ARG A 187 -4.05 -23.59 25.35
CA ARG A 187 -4.46 -22.31 24.75
C ARG A 187 -5.82 -22.41 24.06
N PRO A 188 -6.65 -21.37 24.13
CA PRO A 188 -7.93 -21.34 23.41
C PRO A 188 -7.69 -21.29 21.90
N ASP A 189 -8.49 -22.04 21.14
CA ASP A 189 -8.34 -22.23 19.69
C ASP A 189 -9.68 -21.93 19.01
N LEU A 190 -9.90 -20.64 18.70
CA LEU A 190 -11.13 -20.17 18.06
C LEU A 190 -11.29 -20.76 16.66
N GLN A 191 -10.21 -20.84 15.88
CA GLN A 191 -10.23 -21.35 14.50
C GLN A 191 -10.68 -22.81 14.44
N THR A 192 -10.11 -23.67 15.28
CA THR A 192 -10.47 -25.09 15.31
C THR A 192 -11.88 -25.28 15.88
N SER A 193 -12.24 -24.56 16.95
CA SER A 193 -13.56 -24.63 17.59
C SER A 193 -14.68 -24.24 16.62
N LEU A 194 -14.48 -23.16 15.86
CA LEU A 194 -15.44 -22.69 14.88
C LEU A 194 -15.49 -23.62 13.65
N THR A 195 -14.36 -24.19 13.21
CA THR A 195 -14.37 -25.21 12.15
C THR A 195 -15.13 -26.46 12.59
N ASN A 196 -14.98 -26.90 13.83
CA ASN A 196 -15.71 -28.04 14.40
C ASN A 196 -17.21 -27.77 14.46
N TYR A 197 -17.63 -26.60 14.94
CA TYR A 197 -19.05 -26.22 14.96
C TYR A 197 -19.65 -26.20 13.54
N LEU A 198 -18.97 -25.58 12.58
CA LEU A 198 -19.44 -25.54 11.20
C LEU A 198 -19.54 -26.95 10.60
N LYS A 199 -18.57 -27.81 10.89
CA LYS A 199 -18.53 -29.21 10.43
C LYS A 199 -19.65 -30.04 11.07
N ASP A 200 -19.74 -30.07 12.40
CA ASP A 200 -20.56 -31.02 13.13
C ASP A 200 -22.03 -30.59 13.23
N CYS A 201 -22.27 -29.27 13.24
CA CYS A 201 -23.60 -28.68 13.42
C CYS A 201 -24.15 -28.14 12.09
N VAL A 202 -23.43 -27.20 11.45
CA VAL A 202 -23.95 -26.48 10.28
C VAL A 202 -24.05 -27.35 9.04
N THR A 203 -23.00 -28.10 8.69
CA THR A 203 -23.10 -28.98 7.51
C THR A 203 -24.06 -30.14 7.72
N LYS A 204 -24.25 -30.58 8.97
CA LYS A 204 -25.23 -31.61 9.34
C LYS A 204 -26.65 -31.11 9.18
N ASP A 205 -26.93 -29.89 9.63
CA ASP A 205 -28.22 -29.23 9.44
C ASP A 205 -28.54 -29.06 7.96
N ALA A 206 -27.56 -28.60 7.18
CA ALA A 206 -27.68 -28.45 5.73
C ALA A 206 -27.89 -29.79 5.01
N TYR A 207 -27.31 -30.88 5.51
CA TYR A 207 -27.52 -32.24 4.97
C TYR A 207 -28.93 -32.77 5.23
N ASN A 208 -29.44 -32.56 6.44
CA ASN A 208 -30.78 -33.05 6.81
C ASN A 208 -31.88 -32.35 6.00
N GLY A 209 -31.68 -31.07 5.66
CA GLY A 209 -32.56 -30.30 4.77
C GLY A 209 -34.02 -30.19 5.24
N GLY A 210 -34.86 -29.57 4.41
CA GLY A 210 -36.31 -29.51 4.62
C GLY A 210 -36.80 -28.39 5.56
N ARG A 211 -37.98 -28.59 6.18
CA ARG A 211 -38.70 -27.55 6.96
C ARG A 211 -38.07 -27.23 8.33
N VAL A 212 -37.07 -28.00 8.75
CA VAL A 212 -36.40 -27.89 10.06
C VAL A 212 -34.96 -27.40 9.93
N GLN A 213 -34.52 -27.10 8.70
CA GLN A 213 -33.20 -26.51 8.46
C GLN A 213 -33.16 -25.08 9.00
N GLU A 214 -32.25 -24.83 9.93
CA GLU A 214 -32.04 -23.52 10.55
C GLU A 214 -30.92 -22.74 9.85
N ALA A 215 -29.83 -23.44 9.48
CA ALA A 215 -28.67 -22.85 8.87
C ALA A 215 -28.84 -22.70 7.36
N ASN A 216 -28.64 -21.47 6.86
CA ASN A 216 -28.75 -21.13 5.45
C ASN A 216 -27.39 -20.70 4.89
N LEU A 217 -26.67 -21.67 4.31
CA LEU A 217 -25.35 -21.46 3.69
C LEU A 217 -25.40 -20.47 2.51
N THR A 218 -26.50 -20.42 1.77
CA THR A 218 -26.65 -19.50 0.63
C THR A 218 -26.77 -18.06 1.10
N GLN A 219 -27.59 -17.81 2.13
CA GLN A 219 -27.74 -16.49 2.73
C GLN A 219 -26.47 -16.06 3.46
N ALA A 220 -25.80 -16.97 4.17
CA ALA A 220 -24.54 -16.70 4.85
C ALA A 220 -23.42 -16.23 3.90
N ARG A 221 -23.48 -16.56 2.60
CA ARG A 221 -22.49 -16.11 1.60
C ARG A 221 -22.70 -14.66 1.14
N ILE A 222 -23.94 -14.17 1.19
CA ILE A 222 -24.33 -12.88 0.62
C ILE A 222 -24.67 -11.84 1.69
N SER A 223 -25.01 -12.26 2.91
CA SER A 223 -25.42 -11.38 4.00
C SER A 223 -24.23 -10.63 4.63
N ASN A 224 -24.50 -9.42 5.11
CA ASN A 224 -23.59 -8.62 5.95
C ASN A 224 -23.41 -9.16 7.38
N ASP A 225 -24.14 -10.20 7.79
CA ASP A 225 -23.99 -10.92 9.05
C ASP A 225 -24.11 -12.42 8.77
N ALA A 226 -23.04 -13.00 8.21
CA ALA A 226 -23.00 -14.40 7.81
C ALA A 226 -23.26 -15.33 9.00
N TRP A 227 -22.79 -14.94 10.19
CA TRP A 227 -22.88 -15.72 11.40
C TRP A 227 -24.33 -15.98 11.84
N LYS A 228 -25.22 -14.99 11.70
CA LYS A 228 -26.64 -15.15 12.00
C LYS A 228 -27.30 -16.27 11.19
N HIS A 229 -26.91 -16.42 9.93
CA HIS A 229 -27.44 -17.45 9.03
C HIS A 229 -26.79 -18.83 9.21
N LEU A 230 -25.79 -18.95 10.08
CA LEU A 230 -25.10 -20.21 10.41
C LEU A 230 -25.51 -20.74 11.79
N LYS A 231 -26.61 -20.21 12.36
CA LYS A 231 -27.13 -20.63 13.66
C LYS A 231 -27.79 -22.01 13.58
N VAL A 232 -27.47 -22.87 14.55
CA VAL A 232 -28.15 -24.14 14.82
C VAL A 232 -28.50 -24.17 16.30
N SER A 233 -29.79 -24.13 16.63
CA SER A 233 -30.30 -24.08 18.00
C SER A 233 -30.43 -25.46 18.66
N TYR A 234 -30.40 -26.52 17.85
CA TYR A 234 -30.60 -27.89 18.31
C TYR A 234 -29.42 -28.43 19.14
N ASN A 235 -29.64 -28.69 20.43
CA ASN A 235 -28.62 -29.19 21.35
C ASN A 235 -28.44 -30.72 21.38
N GLY A 236 -29.25 -31.47 20.62
CA GLY A 236 -29.08 -32.93 20.53
C GLY A 236 -27.89 -33.36 19.68
N TRP A 237 -27.25 -32.44 18.95
CA TRP A 237 -25.96 -32.64 18.32
C TRP A 237 -24.88 -31.94 19.12
N THR A 238 -23.69 -32.54 19.14
CA THR A 238 -22.57 -32.07 19.93
C THR A 238 -21.39 -31.70 19.05
N THR A 239 -20.62 -30.71 19.47
CA THR A 239 -19.36 -30.32 18.83
C THR A 239 -18.29 -30.02 19.89
N SER A 240 -17.04 -30.02 19.46
CA SER A 240 -15.87 -29.84 20.33
C SER A 240 -15.33 -28.41 20.22
N VAL A 241 -15.32 -27.68 21.33
CA VAL A 241 -14.87 -26.29 21.41
C VAL A 241 -13.80 -26.12 22.50
N ASN A 242 -12.77 -25.34 22.22
CA ASN A 242 -11.71 -24.94 23.14
C ASN A 242 -11.60 -23.40 23.12
N LEU A 243 -12.32 -22.75 24.03
CA LEU A 243 -12.44 -21.28 24.06
C LEU A 243 -11.92 -20.67 25.38
N VAL A 244 -11.60 -21.52 26.38
CA VAL A 244 -11.18 -21.10 27.71
C VAL A 244 -9.76 -21.58 27.98
N HIS A 245 -8.91 -20.68 28.48
CA HIS A 245 -7.52 -20.99 28.80
C HIS A 245 -7.42 -22.10 29.85
N GLY A 246 -6.55 -23.08 29.61
CA GLY A 246 -6.28 -24.21 30.50
C GLY A 246 -7.35 -25.30 30.54
N GLN A 247 -8.47 -25.17 29.83
CA GLN A 247 -9.57 -26.15 29.86
C GLN A 247 -9.56 -27.15 28.68
N GLY A 248 -8.86 -26.83 27.59
CA GLY A 248 -8.79 -27.68 26.41
C GLY A 248 -10.15 -27.84 25.71
N PHE A 249 -10.30 -28.90 24.91
CA PHE A 249 -11.51 -29.14 24.13
C PHE A 249 -12.63 -29.74 24.99
N LYS A 250 -13.75 -29.03 25.07
CA LYS A 250 -15.00 -29.46 25.71
C LYS A 250 -16.04 -29.81 24.64
N ILE A 251 -16.76 -30.91 24.87
CA ILE A 251 -17.91 -31.29 24.04
C ILE A 251 -19.16 -30.57 24.57
N VAL A 252 -19.82 -29.80 23.72
CA VAL A 252 -21.02 -29.01 24.05
C VAL A 252 -22.10 -29.20 22.97
N GLY A 253 -23.36 -28.90 23.30
CA GLY A 253 -24.45 -28.93 22.33
C GLY A 253 -24.31 -27.84 21.27
N CYS A 254 -24.83 -28.02 20.06
CA CYS A 254 -24.68 -27.04 18.97
C CYS A 254 -25.26 -25.66 19.29
N GLY A 255 -26.40 -25.58 19.98
CA GLY A 255 -26.98 -24.30 20.41
C GLY A 255 -26.12 -23.60 21.47
N GLU A 256 -25.56 -24.36 22.42
CA GLU A 256 -24.61 -23.85 23.41
C GLU A 256 -23.30 -23.40 22.75
N ALA A 257 -22.76 -24.20 21.82
CA ALA A 257 -21.57 -23.87 21.03
C ALA A 257 -21.75 -22.55 20.28
N TYR A 258 -22.90 -22.35 19.63
CA TYR A 258 -23.19 -21.12 18.91
C TYR A 258 -23.11 -19.89 19.83
N ASN A 259 -23.68 -19.98 21.03
CA ASN A 259 -23.66 -18.87 21.99
C ASN A 259 -22.23 -18.58 22.48
N LEU A 260 -21.47 -19.61 22.83
CA LEU A 260 -20.08 -19.48 23.29
C LEU A 260 -19.16 -18.92 22.19
N LEU A 261 -19.33 -19.36 20.95
CA LEU A 261 -18.58 -18.85 19.81
C LEU A 261 -18.95 -17.41 19.50
N THR A 262 -20.24 -17.05 19.61
CA THR A 262 -20.71 -15.66 19.41
C THR A 262 -20.07 -14.71 20.42
N SER A 263 -20.07 -15.07 21.71
CA SER A 263 -19.46 -14.24 22.74
C SER A 263 -17.95 -14.11 22.55
N THR A 264 -17.28 -15.20 22.19
CA THR A 264 -15.82 -15.20 21.99
C THR A 264 -15.42 -14.37 20.77
N MET A 265 -16.15 -14.50 19.65
CA MET A 265 -15.89 -13.68 18.45
C MET A 265 -16.13 -12.20 18.74
N LYS A 266 -17.18 -11.86 19.49
CA LYS A 266 -17.40 -10.48 19.91
C LYS A 266 -16.24 -9.97 20.78
N ASP A 267 -15.82 -10.71 21.81
CA ASP A 267 -14.69 -10.31 22.66
C ASP A 267 -13.37 -10.18 21.88
N THR A 268 -13.17 -11.01 20.84
CA THR A 268 -11.93 -11.01 20.05
C THR A 268 -11.86 -9.86 19.05
N PHE A 269 -12.98 -9.53 18.39
CA PHE A 269 -13.02 -8.56 17.29
C PHE A 269 -13.60 -7.19 17.67
N ASP A 270 -14.31 -7.08 18.80
CA ASP A 270 -14.85 -5.81 19.31
C ASP A 270 -13.90 -5.16 20.32
N ASP A 271 -12.99 -5.92 20.95
CA ASP A 271 -11.95 -5.39 21.83
C ASP A 271 -10.70 -5.02 21.01
N PRO A 272 -10.40 -3.72 20.89
CA PRO A 272 -9.37 -3.26 19.99
C PRO A 272 -7.95 -3.51 20.53
N THR A 273 -7.83 -3.81 21.83
CA THR A 273 -6.58 -4.25 22.46
C THR A 273 -6.23 -5.71 22.12
N LYS A 274 -7.24 -6.50 21.76
CA LYS A 274 -7.10 -7.91 21.35
C LYS A 274 -7.15 -8.06 19.82
N ASP A 275 -7.65 -7.05 19.12
CA ASP A 275 -7.74 -6.99 17.68
C ASP A 275 -6.36 -6.79 17.02
N TYR A 276 -5.99 -7.76 16.18
CA TYR A 276 -4.70 -7.80 15.50
C TYR A 276 -4.51 -6.66 14.49
N ILE A 277 -5.58 -6.21 13.82
CA ILE A 277 -5.51 -5.14 12.82
C ILE A 277 -5.10 -3.83 13.51
N GLU A 278 -5.59 -3.61 14.72
CA GLU A 278 -5.42 -2.36 15.46
C GLU A 278 -4.10 -2.36 16.26
N SER A 279 -3.78 -3.48 16.91
CA SER A 279 -2.58 -3.62 17.77
C SER A 279 -1.24 -3.66 17.03
N LYS A 280 -1.17 -4.20 15.80
CA LYS A 280 0.13 -4.41 15.10
C LYS A 280 0.28 -3.65 13.78
N SER A 281 -0.82 -3.43 13.06
CA SER A 281 -0.76 -2.80 11.73
C SER A 281 -1.04 -1.30 11.75
N LEU A 282 -1.65 -0.78 12.82
CA LEU A 282 -2.12 0.59 12.86
C LEU A 282 -1.37 1.45 13.89
N GLN A 283 -0.86 0.90 15.01
CA GLN A 283 -0.36 1.72 16.14
C GLN A 283 -1.34 2.86 16.52
N ILE A 284 -2.63 2.67 16.22
CA ILE A 284 -3.70 3.63 16.50
C ILE A 284 -4.21 3.29 17.89
N ASP A 285 -4.30 4.31 18.74
CA ASP A 285 -5.10 4.24 19.96
C ASP A 285 -6.57 4.25 19.50
N PRO A 286 -7.27 3.12 19.59
CA PRO A 286 -8.43 2.85 18.77
C PRO A 286 -9.66 3.49 19.42
N ASN A 287 -9.96 4.72 19.04
CA ASN A 287 -11.27 5.26 19.35
C ASN A 287 -12.32 4.53 18.50
N LYS A 288 -12.99 3.54 19.09
CA LYS A 288 -14.04 2.72 18.46
C LYS A 288 -15.09 3.56 17.70
N ALA A 289 -15.34 4.78 18.16
CA ALA A 289 -16.30 5.70 17.56
C ALA A 289 -15.87 6.17 16.16
N ASP A 290 -14.57 6.38 15.94
CA ASP A 290 -14.07 6.91 14.68
C ASP A 290 -14.00 5.79 13.63
N LEU A 291 -13.53 4.60 13.99
CA LEU A 291 -13.52 3.44 13.09
C LEU A 291 -14.94 3.02 12.64
N GLN A 292 -15.94 3.20 13.51
CA GLN A 292 -17.36 3.05 13.18
C GLN A 292 -17.88 4.14 12.22
N LYS A 293 -17.35 5.37 12.27
CA LYS A 293 -17.71 6.43 11.31
C LYS A 293 -17.11 6.16 9.92
N ALA A 294 -15.87 5.67 9.81
CA ALA A 294 -15.29 5.28 8.53
C ALA A 294 -16.05 4.12 7.88
N THR A 295 -16.47 3.12 8.66
CA THR A 295 -17.29 2.02 8.13
C THR A 295 -18.67 2.48 7.71
N LYS A 296 -19.30 3.42 8.42
CA LYS A 296 -20.54 4.08 7.97
C LYS A 296 -20.41 4.80 6.62
N MET A 297 -19.21 5.26 6.26
CA MET A 297 -18.97 5.86 4.94
C MET A 297 -18.78 4.79 3.84
N LEU A 298 -18.38 3.58 4.20
CA LEU A 298 -18.08 2.49 3.26
C LEU A 298 -19.23 1.50 3.07
N THR A 299 -20.17 1.44 4.02
CA THR A 299 -21.32 0.54 3.96
C THR A 299 -22.62 1.32 4.18
N GLU A 300 -23.57 1.23 3.25
CA GLU A 300 -24.91 1.83 3.37
C GLU A 300 -25.69 1.30 4.59
N ASP A 301 -25.40 0.07 5.04
CA ASP A 301 -25.91 -0.50 6.27
C ASP A 301 -24.99 -0.17 7.46
N ASN A 302 -25.58 0.15 8.62
CA ASN A 302 -24.91 0.33 9.92
C ASN A 302 -24.26 -0.99 10.43
N VAL A 303 -23.35 -1.58 9.66
CA VAL A 303 -22.65 -2.82 10.02
C VAL A 303 -21.48 -2.48 10.93
N GLU A 304 -21.49 -3.06 12.14
CA GLU A 304 -20.38 -2.92 13.08
C GLU A 304 -19.09 -3.52 12.46
N VAL A 305 -17.97 -2.81 12.59
CA VAL A 305 -16.66 -3.18 11.98
C VAL A 305 -16.28 -4.63 12.29
N TRP A 306 -16.47 -5.07 13.52
CA TRP A 306 -16.11 -6.41 13.97
C TRP A 306 -16.86 -7.51 13.20
N LYS A 307 -18.08 -7.23 12.71
CA LYS A 307 -18.85 -8.16 11.85
C LYS A 307 -18.24 -8.29 10.46
N ILE A 308 -17.64 -7.23 9.93
CA ILE A 308 -16.92 -7.28 8.65
C ILE A 308 -15.71 -8.21 8.80
N LYS A 309 -14.93 -8.06 9.87
CA LYS A 309 -13.79 -8.93 10.21
C LYS A 309 -14.26 -10.40 10.36
N GLN A 310 -15.30 -10.62 11.14
CA GLN A 310 -15.93 -11.94 11.34
C GLN A 310 -16.36 -12.58 10.01
N ASN A 311 -17.05 -11.83 9.13
CA ASN A 311 -17.53 -12.36 7.86
C ASN A 311 -16.40 -12.78 6.92
N GLN A 312 -15.28 -12.04 6.89
CA GLN A 312 -14.12 -12.42 6.06
C GLN A 312 -13.52 -13.75 6.54
N MET A 313 -13.38 -13.92 7.85
CA MET A 313 -12.93 -15.19 8.44
C MET A 313 -13.90 -16.33 8.13
N LEU A 314 -15.21 -16.11 8.36
CA LEU A 314 -16.24 -17.15 8.14
C LEU A 314 -16.27 -17.67 6.70
N LYS A 315 -15.98 -16.84 5.70
CA LYS A 315 -15.91 -17.26 4.29
C LYS A 315 -14.87 -18.37 4.07
N TYR A 316 -13.69 -18.25 4.67
CA TYR A 316 -12.67 -19.29 4.62
C TYR A 316 -13.13 -20.55 5.37
N MET A 317 -13.64 -20.38 6.59
CA MET A 317 -13.94 -21.48 7.50
C MET A 317 -15.12 -22.33 7.05
N VAL A 318 -16.16 -21.74 6.45
CA VAL A 318 -17.28 -22.47 5.85
C VAL A 318 -16.78 -23.37 4.71
N GLY A 319 -15.87 -22.87 3.87
CA GLY A 319 -15.25 -23.67 2.80
C GLY A 319 -14.46 -24.86 3.36
N GLN A 320 -13.63 -24.62 4.38
CA GLN A 320 -12.88 -25.68 5.06
C GLN A 320 -13.78 -26.71 5.76
N ALA A 321 -14.85 -26.26 6.41
CA ALA A 321 -15.80 -27.15 7.08
C ALA A 321 -16.50 -28.09 6.10
N GLN A 322 -16.88 -27.61 4.91
CA GLN A 322 -17.48 -28.44 3.85
C GLN A 322 -16.50 -29.50 3.32
N ILE A 323 -15.21 -29.15 3.19
CA ILE A 323 -14.16 -30.09 2.76
C ILE A 323 -13.91 -31.17 3.82
N LYS A 324 -14.00 -30.82 5.12
CA LYS A 324 -13.70 -31.72 6.24
C LYS A 324 -14.92 -32.46 6.80
N SER A 325 -16.13 -32.14 6.33
CA SER A 325 -17.37 -32.73 6.83
C SER A 325 -17.57 -34.16 6.34
N THR A 326 -18.11 -34.99 7.23
CA THR A 326 -18.56 -36.36 6.92
C THR A 326 -19.96 -36.35 6.29
N TYR A 327 -20.71 -35.26 6.43
CA TYR A 327 -22.08 -35.11 5.92
C TYR A 327 -22.13 -34.63 4.46
N VAL A 328 -20.98 -34.46 3.82
CA VAL A 328 -20.86 -34.12 2.40
C VAL A 328 -20.33 -35.35 1.66
N SER A 329 -20.93 -35.69 0.53
CA SER A 329 -20.53 -36.87 -0.25
C SER A 329 -19.06 -36.77 -0.70
N LEU A 330 -18.36 -37.91 -0.83
CA LEU A 330 -16.95 -37.91 -1.23
C LEU A 330 -16.70 -37.19 -2.58
N PRO A 331 -17.51 -37.40 -3.63
CA PRO A 331 -17.37 -36.64 -4.87
C PRO A 331 -17.54 -35.13 -4.67
N ASP A 332 -18.53 -34.71 -3.87
CA ASP A 332 -18.77 -33.29 -3.61
C ASP A 332 -17.63 -32.66 -2.81
N ARG A 333 -17.05 -33.39 -1.86
CA ARG A 333 -15.88 -32.91 -1.10
C ARG A 333 -14.68 -32.64 -1.99
N LEU A 334 -14.40 -33.55 -2.94
CA LEU A 334 -13.32 -33.38 -3.91
C LEU A 334 -13.58 -32.18 -4.83
N ALA A 335 -14.81 -32.01 -5.30
CA ALA A 335 -15.21 -30.84 -6.08
C ALA A 335 -15.02 -29.54 -5.27
N LYS A 336 -15.46 -29.50 -4.01
CA LYS A 336 -15.30 -28.33 -3.14
C LYS A 336 -13.85 -28.05 -2.78
N GLN A 337 -13.02 -29.07 -2.63
CA GLN A 337 -11.58 -28.90 -2.41
C GLN A 337 -10.90 -28.33 -3.66
N ALA A 338 -11.25 -28.81 -4.86
CA ALA A 338 -10.74 -28.25 -6.11
C ALA A 338 -11.18 -26.79 -6.31
N GLU A 339 -12.46 -26.47 -6.08
CA GLU A 339 -12.98 -25.09 -6.09
C GLU A 339 -12.22 -24.20 -5.11
N PHE A 340 -12.04 -24.66 -3.87
CA PHE A 340 -11.35 -23.93 -2.82
C PHE A 340 -9.89 -23.64 -3.18
N ASN A 341 -9.16 -24.65 -3.66
CA ASN A 341 -7.77 -24.50 -4.09
C ASN A 341 -7.66 -23.52 -5.28
N ALA A 342 -8.59 -23.58 -6.24
CA ALA A 342 -8.62 -22.64 -7.36
C ALA A 342 -8.90 -21.20 -6.90
N MET A 343 -9.87 -21.01 -5.99
CA MET A 343 -10.16 -19.70 -5.40
C MET A 343 -8.97 -19.16 -4.60
N TYR A 344 -8.32 -19.99 -3.78
CA TYR A 344 -7.16 -19.61 -2.99
C TYR A 344 -6.00 -19.18 -3.89
N ASN A 345 -5.66 -19.99 -4.90
CA ASN A 345 -4.60 -19.67 -5.87
C ASN A 345 -4.88 -18.34 -6.61
N ARG A 346 -6.15 -18.09 -6.98
CA ARG A 346 -6.55 -16.83 -7.61
C ARG A 346 -6.39 -15.64 -6.66
N LYS A 347 -6.88 -15.74 -5.43
CA LYS A 347 -6.76 -14.66 -4.42
C LYS A 347 -5.30 -14.39 -4.07
N MET A 348 -4.48 -15.43 -3.94
CA MET A 348 -3.04 -15.31 -3.70
C MET A 348 -2.34 -14.62 -4.87
N SER A 349 -2.64 -15.01 -6.12
CA SER A 349 -2.10 -14.34 -7.31
C SER A 349 -2.50 -12.86 -7.37
N SER A 350 -3.76 -12.51 -7.08
CA SER A 350 -4.20 -11.11 -7.04
C SER A 350 -3.57 -10.31 -5.89
N GLY A 351 -3.39 -10.92 -4.70
CA GLY A 351 -2.72 -10.27 -3.57
C GLY A 351 -1.25 -10.00 -3.83
N VAL A 352 -0.56 -10.94 -4.49
CA VAL A 352 0.85 -10.83 -4.89
C VAL A 352 1.04 -9.76 -5.97
N GLN A 353 0.10 -9.58 -6.89
CA GLN A 353 0.20 -8.55 -7.94
C GLN A 353 0.28 -7.13 -7.37
N PHE A 354 -0.51 -6.82 -6.35
CA PHE A 354 -0.48 -5.50 -5.72
C PHE A 354 0.82 -5.27 -4.95
N SER A 355 1.26 -6.25 -4.16
CA SER A 355 2.53 -6.14 -3.41
C SER A 355 3.73 -6.09 -4.35
N LEU A 356 3.72 -6.84 -5.46
CA LEU A 356 4.78 -6.77 -6.46
C LEU A 356 4.83 -5.39 -7.10
N TRP A 357 3.69 -4.79 -7.45
CA TRP A 357 3.70 -3.45 -8.01
C TRP A 357 4.20 -2.41 -7.01
N SER A 358 3.79 -2.46 -5.74
CA SER A 358 4.29 -1.51 -4.73
C SER A 358 5.80 -1.66 -4.47
N GLU A 359 6.30 -2.90 -4.42
CA GLU A 359 7.72 -3.19 -4.23
C GLU A 359 8.56 -2.89 -5.49
N MET A 360 8.00 -3.04 -6.69
CA MET A 360 8.69 -2.75 -7.96
C MET A 360 8.58 -1.28 -8.41
N ALA A 361 7.56 -0.55 -7.95
CA ALA A 361 7.36 0.85 -8.32
C ALA A 361 8.50 1.74 -7.84
N ILE A 362 8.98 1.52 -6.61
CA ILE A 362 10.09 2.28 -6.00
C ILE A 362 11.39 2.16 -6.83
N PRO A 363 11.90 0.95 -7.15
CA PRO A 363 13.08 0.82 -8.00
C PRO A 363 12.84 1.31 -9.44
N LEU A 364 11.63 1.19 -10.00
CA LEU A 364 11.31 1.72 -11.33
C LEU A 364 11.36 3.26 -11.37
N MET A 365 10.87 3.94 -10.32
CA MET A 365 11.00 5.40 -10.20
C MET A 365 12.46 5.82 -10.12
N THR A 366 13.27 5.12 -9.31
CA THR A 366 14.73 5.36 -9.21
C THR A 366 15.41 5.21 -10.57
N TYR A 367 15.03 4.19 -11.34
CA TYR A 367 15.55 3.96 -12.67
C TYR A 367 15.19 5.08 -13.66
N LEU A 368 13.93 5.56 -13.62
CA LEU A 368 13.50 6.68 -14.46
C LEU A 368 14.21 7.98 -14.06
N GLU A 369 14.35 8.28 -12.76
CA GLU A 369 15.15 9.42 -12.28
C GLU A 369 16.59 9.35 -12.83
N ALA A 370 17.25 8.20 -12.65
CA ALA A 370 18.60 7.96 -13.17
C ALA A 370 18.70 8.11 -14.71
N LEU A 371 17.73 7.60 -15.46
CA LEU A 371 17.69 7.69 -16.91
C LEU A 371 17.58 9.16 -17.37
N ILE A 372 16.74 9.95 -16.70
CA ILE A 372 16.56 11.36 -17.05
C ILE A 372 17.84 12.15 -16.69
N TYR A 373 18.51 11.84 -15.57
CA TYR A 373 19.80 12.46 -15.25
C TYR A 373 20.88 12.16 -16.27
N LEU A 374 20.88 10.94 -16.84
CA LEU A 374 21.83 10.51 -17.87
C LEU A 374 21.64 11.26 -19.20
N LEU A 375 20.47 11.85 -19.46
CA LEU A 375 20.22 12.69 -20.65
C LEU A 375 20.76 14.11 -20.51
N GLY A 376 21.00 14.59 -19.28
CA GLY A 376 21.54 15.93 -18.98
C GLY A 376 22.73 16.38 -19.84
N PRO A 377 23.75 15.53 -20.09
CA PRO A 377 24.89 15.80 -20.96
C PRO A 377 24.57 16.21 -22.39
N ILE A 378 23.46 15.72 -22.94
CA ILE A 378 23.05 15.92 -24.33
C ILE A 378 22.19 17.19 -24.46
N MET A 379 21.61 17.66 -23.35
CA MET A 379 20.76 18.84 -23.31
C MET A 379 21.41 20.16 -23.78
N PRO A 380 22.71 20.44 -23.54
CA PRO A 380 23.40 21.59 -24.14
C PRO A 380 23.34 21.58 -25.67
N PHE A 381 23.47 20.40 -26.28
CA PHE A 381 23.37 20.24 -27.73
C PHE A 381 21.93 20.43 -28.21
N ALA A 382 20.95 19.88 -27.50
CA ALA A 382 19.53 20.04 -27.83
C ALA A 382 19.06 21.50 -27.71
N ALA A 383 19.48 22.21 -26.65
CA ALA A 383 19.19 23.63 -26.43
C ALA A 383 19.72 24.51 -27.57
N ALA A 384 20.77 24.04 -28.24
CA ALA A 384 21.41 24.78 -29.29
C ALA A 384 20.50 25.09 -30.47
N PHE A 385 19.47 24.28 -30.76
CA PHE A 385 18.56 24.42 -31.91
C PHE A 385 17.55 25.59 -31.83
N GLY A 386 17.88 26.68 -31.12
CA GLY A 386 17.06 27.88 -31.02
C GLY A 386 15.77 27.67 -30.21
N SER A 387 14.68 28.32 -30.64
CA SER A 387 13.41 28.33 -29.88
C SER A 387 12.83 26.93 -29.60
N LYS A 388 12.94 26.00 -30.56
CA LYS A 388 12.50 24.60 -30.37
C LYS A 388 13.39 23.83 -29.39
N GLY A 389 14.70 24.06 -29.44
CA GLY A 389 15.67 23.45 -28.53
C GLY A 389 15.47 23.89 -27.08
N ILE A 390 15.28 25.19 -26.88
CA ILE A 390 14.96 25.77 -25.56
C ILE A 390 13.60 25.26 -25.06
N GLY A 391 12.61 25.09 -25.94
CA GLY A 391 11.32 24.48 -25.59
C GLY A 391 11.44 23.02 -25.12
N MET A 392 12.33 22.24 -25.76
CA MET A 392 12.64 20.87 -25.31
C MET A 392 13.40 20.87 -23.98
N LEU A 393 14.29 21.84 -23.77
CA LEU A 393 14.97 22.04 -22.49
C LEU A 393 13.96 22.31 -21.37
N GLY A 394 13.00 23.20 -21.59
CA GLY A 394 11.94 23.47 -20.62
C GLY A 394 11.13 22.22 -20.27
N LYS A 395 10.78 21.40 -21.27
CA LYS A 395 10.08 20.12 -21.04
C LYS A 395 10.92 19.13 -20.24
N TYR A 396 12.22 19.06 -20.51
CA TYR A 396 13.15 18.22 -19.75
C TYR A 396 13.27 18.66 -18.29
N LEU A 397 13.38 19.98 -18.04
CA LEU A 397 13.44 20.54 -16.69
C LEU A 397 12.13 20.37 -15.91
N LEU A 398 10.99 20.18 -16.59
CA LEU A 398 9.69 19.87 -15.98
C LEU A 398 9.44 18.36 -15.78
N LEU A 399 10.19 17.51 -16.50
CA LEU A 399 10.09 16.05 -16.44
C LEU A 399 10.98 15.45 -15.36
N LEU A 400 12.18 16.02 -15.20
CA LEU A 400 12.97 15.90 -13.97
C LEU A 400 12.19 16.47 -12.84
#